data_AF-A0A7V3NLG2-F1
#
_entry.id   AF-A0A7V3NLG2-F1
#
_cell.length_a   1.000
_cell.length_b   1.000
_cell.length_c   1.000
_cell.angle_alpha   90.00
_cell.angle_beta   90.00
_cell.angle_gamma   90.00
#
_symmetry.space_group_name_H-M   'P 1'
#
loop_
_entity.id
_entity.type
_entity.pdbx_description
1 polymer ?
#
loop_
_entity_poly.entity_id
_entity_poly.type
_entity_poly.pdbx_seq_one_letter_code
_entity_poly.pdbx_strand_id
1 'polypeptide(L)'
;MRRWQQVLFALACFLAAAWGVYVFAVEPLAIRVEEVRLPVPDLPPALEGLRVVQLSDLHMVRPGLREERARELVASLRPDLSVVTGDLIEATSDPVQRLQRLD
;
A
#
# COMPACT_ATOMS: atom_id res chain seq x y z
N MET A 1 -26.80 2.65 37.93
CA MET A 1 -25.60 3.07 37.17
C MET A 1 -25.63 4.59 37.03
N ARG A 2 -24.53 5.29 37.30
CA ARG A 2 -24.49 6.76 37.29
C ARG A 2 -24.55 7.22 35.82
N ARG A 3 -25.45 8.14 35.43
CA ARG A 3 -25.66 8.60 34.04
C ARG A 3 -24.35 8.92 33.26
N TRP A 4 -23.35 9.43 33.96
CA TRP A 4 -22.03 9.73 33.41
C TRP A 4 -21.28 8.50 32.89
N GLN A 5 -21.48 7.32 33.47
CA GLN A 5 -20.88 6.05 32.99
C GLN A 5 -21.44 5.65 31.62
N GLN A 6 -22.73 5.89 31.38
CA GLN A 6 -23.37 5.59 30.08
C GLN A 6 -22.84 6.52 28.98
N VAL A 7 -22.64 7.80 29.29
CA VAL A 7 -22.05 8.76 28.36
C VAL A 7 -20.61 8.39 28.00
N LEU A 8 -19.79 8.05 29.01
CA LEU A 8 -18.41 7.61 28.77
C LEU A 8 -18.35 6.33 27.94
N PHE A 9 -19.23 5.36 28.21
CA PHE A 9 -19.30 4.14 27.43
C PHE A 9 -19.72 4.41 25.98
N ALA A 10 -20.75 5.22 25.76
CA ALA A 10 -21.20 5.59 24.41
C ALA A 10 -20.10 6.32 23.63
N LEU A 11 -19.37 7.24 24.27
CA LEU A 11 -18.25 7.93 23.66
C LEU A 11 -17.12 6.95 23.29
N ALA A 12 -16.78 6.02 24.18
CA ALA A 12 -15.76 5.01 23.91
C ALA A 12 -16.14 4.13 22.71
N CYS A 13 -17.39 3.66 22.64
CA CYS A 13 -17.89 2.90 21.50
C CYS A 13 -17.84 3.71 20.19
N PHE A 14 -18.19 4.99 20.24
CA PHE A 14 -18.12 5.88 19.08
C PHE A 14 -16.69 6.05 18.58
N LEU A 15 -15.74 6.32 19.47
CA LEU A 15 -14.32 6.46 19.12
C LEU A 15 -13.74 5.16 18.57
N ALA A 16 -14.09 4.01 19.14
CA ALA A 16 -13.68 2.70 18.64
C ALA A 16 -14.22 2.44 17.23
N ALA A 17 -15.48 2.79 16.96
CA ALA A 17 -16.08 2.66 15.63
C ALA A 17 -15.39 3.60 14.62
N ALA A 18 -15.16 4.86 14.98
CA ALA A 18 -14.46 5.82 14.12
C ALA A 18 -13.03 5.36 13.80
N TRP A 19 -12.30 4.83 14.80
CA TRP A 19 -10.99 4.22 14.58
C TRP A 19 -11.08 3.00 13.65
N GLY A 20 -12.05 2.10 13.87
CA GLY A 20 -12.27 0.97 12.97
C GLY A 20 -12.47 1.41 11.51
N VAL A 21 -13.31 2.43 11.27
CA VAL A 21 -13.49 3.00 9.93
C VAL A 21 -12.17 3.53 9.36
N TYR A 22 -11.39 4.26 10.14
CA TYR A 22 -10.10 4.79 9.69
C TYR A 22 -9.12 3.68 9.28
N VAL A 23 -8.93 2.67 10.13
CA VAL A 23 -7.99 1.55 9.87
C VAL A 23 -8.41 0.71 8.68
N PHE A 24 -9.71 0.43 8.52
CA PHE A 24 -10.16 -0.49 7.47
C PHE A 24 -10.50 0.19 6.14
N ALA A 25 -10.80 1.50 6.12
CA ALA A 25 -11.25 2.19 4.92
C ALA A 25 -10.34 3.34 4.46
N VAL A 26 -9.57 3.95 5.36
CA VAL A 26 -8.75 5.13 5.03
C VAL A 26 -7.28 4.76 4.87
N GLU A 27 -6.70 4.11 5.87
CA GLU A 27 -5.28 3.74 5.87
C GLU A 27 -4.88 2.90 4.64
N PRO A 28 -5.65 1.86 4.21
CA PRO A 28 -5.23 1.01 3.09
C PRO A 28 -5.22 1.73 1.74
N LEU A 29 -5.91 2.88 1.64
CA LEU A 29 -5.97 3.72 0.44
C LEU A 29 -4.99 4.90 0.50
N ALA A 30 -4.30 5.10 1.62
CA ALA A 30 -3.36 6.21 1.84
C ALA A 30 -2.00 5.93 1.19
N ILE A 31 -2.00 5.71 -0.13
CA ILE A 31 -0.78 5.49 -0.93
C ILE A 31 0.06 6.77 -0.89
N ARG A 32 1.33 6.63 -0.50
CA ARG A 32 2.31 7.72 -0.48
C ARG A 32 3.31 7.54 -1.60
N VAL A 33 3.68 8.66 -2.21
CA VAL A 33 4.78 8.71 -3.17
C VAL A 33 6.00 9.27 -2.46
N GLU A 34 7.10 8.52 -2.48
CA GLU A 34 8.40 9.01 -2.03
C GLU A 34 9.28 9.23 -3.25
N GLU A 35 9.81 10.44 -3.39
CA GLU A 35 10.72 10.80 -4.48
C GLU A 35 12.16 10.77 -3.95
N VAL A 36 12.95 9.86 -4.49
CA VAL A 36 14.36 9.70 -4.11
C VAL A 36 15.24 10.03 -5.31
N ARG A 37 16.17 10.96 -5.13
CA ARG A 37 17.21 11.23 -6.12
C ARG A 37 18.37 10.28 -5.90
N LEU A 38 18.61 9.41 -6.87
CA LEU A 38 19.67 8.40 -6.82
C LEU A 38 20.88 8.88 -7.62
N PRO A 39 21.99 9.29 -6.97
CA PRO A 39 23.24 9.55 -7.68
C PRO A 39 23.84 8.22 -8.13
N VAL A 40 23.94 8.02 -9.45
CA VAL A 40 24.56 6.82 -10.03
C VAL A 40 25.94 7.22 -10.56
N PRO A 41 27.03 6.67 -10.01
CA PRO A 41 28.38 6.89 -10.54
C PRO A 41 28.47 6.45 -12.01
N ASP A 42 29.16 7.23 -12.83
CA ASP A 42 29.38 6.96 -14.25
C ASP A 42 28.09 6.72 -15.06
N LEU A 43 26.99 7.38 -14.67
CA LEU A 43 25.73 7.28 -15.41
C LEU A 43 25.90 7.81 -16.84
N PRO A 44 25.53 7.04 -17.87
CA PRO A 44 25.57 7.51 -19.25
C PRO A 44 24.73 8.79 -19.42
N PRO A 45 25.22 9.82 -20.15
CA PRO A 45 24.48 11.08 -20.32
C PRO A 45 23.08 10.91 -20.90
N ALA A 46 22.85 9.86 -21.70
CA ALA A 46 21.53 9.54 -22.25
C ALA A 46 20.48 9.11 -21.21
N LEU A 47 20.91 8.75 -19.99
CA LEU A 47 20.04 8.36 -18.87
C LEU A 47 19.93 9.45 -17.80
N GLU A 48 20.56 10.62 -18.02
CA GLU A 48 20.47 11.73 -17.10
C GLU A 48 19.02 12.24 -17.02
N GLY A 49 18.49 12.34 -15.80
CA GLY A 49 17.11 12.75 -15.56
C GLY A 49 16.07 11.65 -15.76
N LEU A 50 16.48 10.38 -16.00
CA LEU A 50 15.57 9.25 -16.08
C LEU A 50 14.71 9.12 -14.80
N ARG A 51 13.39 9.12 -14.97
CA ARG A 51 12.43 8.98 -13.87
C ARG A 51 11.85 7.57 -13.85
N VAL A 52 12.21 6.81 -12.84
CA VAL A 52 11.71 5.45 -12.62
C VAL A 52 10.69 5.46 -11.48
N VAL A 53 9.53 4.87 -11.71
CA VAL A 53 8.59 4.53 -10.64
C VAL A 53 8.71 3.04 -10.36
N GLN A 54 8.99 2.70 -9.11
CA GLN A 54 9.04 1.33 -8.62
C GLN A 54 7.83 1.04 -7.75
N LEU A 55 7.10 -0.03 -8.07
CA LEU A 55 6.05 -0.61 -7.24
C LEU A 55 6.57 -1.92 -6.66
N SER A 56 6.41 -2.18 -5.37
CA SER A 56 6.84 -3.44 -4.75
C SER A 56 5.73 -4.07 -3.92
N ASP A 57 5.76 -5.39 -3.79
CA ASP A 57 4.98 -6.18 -2.83
C ASP A 57 3.51 -5.79 -2.81
N LEU A 58 2.93 -5.70 -4.01
CA LEU A 58 1.54 -5.32 -4.19
C LEU A 58 0.61 -6.38 -3.60
N HIS A 59 1.02 -7.65 -3.54
CA HIS A 59 0.24 -8.78 -2.98
C HIS A 59 -1.24 -8.72 -3.39
N MET A 60 -1.48 -8.51 -4.69
CA MET A 60 -2.82 -8.35 -5.22
C MET A 60 -3.54 -9.70 -5.26
N VAL A 61 -4.62 -9.83 -4.50
CA VAL A 61 -5.52 -11.00 -4.65
C VAL A 61 -6.47 -10.78 -5.84
N ARG A 62 -7.00 -9.56 -5.98
CA ARG A 62 -7.84 -9.10 -7.10
C ARG A 62 -7.65 -7.59 -7.28
N PRO A 63 -7.83 -7.03 -8.50
CA PRO A 63 -7.85 -5.58 -8.68
C PRO A 63 -9.00 -4.95 -7.88
N GLY A 64 -8.69 -3.90 -7.12
CA GLY A 64 -9.65 -3.12 -6.35
C GLY A 64 -9.34 -1.63 -6.36
N LEU A 65 -9.93 -0.91 -5.41
CA LEU A 65 -9.79 0.55 -5.30
C LEU A 65 -8.35 1.00 -5.06
N ARG A 66 -7.57 0.22 -4.29
CA ARG A 66 -6.17 0.53 -3.99
C ARG A 66 -5.32 0.46 -5.26
N GLU A 67 -5.52 -0.56 -6.07
CA GLU A 67 -4.79 -0.80 -7.31
C GLU A 67 -5.13 0.25 -8.37
N GLU A 68 -6.39 0.64 -8.47
CA GLU A 68 -6.82 1.73 -9.35
C GLU A 68 -6.20 3.07 -8.91
N ARG A 69 -6.18 3.34 -7.60
CA ARG A 69 -5.56 4.55 -7.07
C ARG A 69 -4.05 4.58 -7.29
N ALA A 70 -3.37 3.44 -7.12
CA ALA A 70 -1.96 3.28 -7.45
C ALA A 70 -1.71 3.59 -8.94
N ARG A 71 -2.53 3.02 -9.83
CA ARG A 71 -2.44 3.25 -11.28
C ARG A 71 -2.58 4.73 -11.64
N GLU A 72 -3.58 5.41 -11.08
CA GLU A 72 -3.76 6.86 -11.27
C GLU A 72 -2.56 7.67 -10.78
N LEU A 73 -2.04 7.33 -9.60
CA LEU A 73 -0.86 7.99 -9.03
C LEU A 73 0.36 7.80 -9.93
N VAL A 74 0.67 6.58 -10.35
CA VAL A 74 1.78 6.31 -11.27
C VAL A 74 1.65 7.10 -12.56
N ALA A 75 0.45 7.13 -13.16
CA ALA A 75 0.20 7.91 -14.37
C ALA A 75 0.43 9.41 -14.16
N SER A 76 0.06 9.94 -12.98
CA SER A 76 0.26 11.36 -12.63
C SER A 76 1.74 11.73 -12.48
N LEU A 77 2.60 10.77 -12.11
CA LEU A 77 4.03 11.00 -11.92
C LEU A 77 4.80 11.16 -13.23
N ARG A 78 4.24 10.75 -14.38
CA ARG A 78 4.90 10.78 -15.69
C ARG A 78 6.31 10.15 -15.67
N PRO A 79 6.46 8.89 -15.24
CA PRO A 79 7.73 8.19 -15.30
C PRO A 79 8.12 7.87 -16.74
N ASP A 80 9.43 7.75 -16.99
CA ASP A 80 9.98 7.20 -18.23
C ASP A 80 9.95 5.67 -18.21
N LEU A 81 10.05 5.08 -17.01
CA LEU A 81 10.02 3.64 -16.79
C LEU A 81 9.21 3.31 -15.52
N SER A 82 8.27 2.38 -15.64
CA SER A 82 7.59 1.78 -14.50
C SER A 82 8.09 0.36 -14.30
N VAL A 83 8.52 0.04 -13.07
CA VAL A 83 9.03 -1.28 -12.71
C VAL A 83 8.20 -1.83 -11.56
N VAL A 84 7.87 -3.12 -11.63
CA VAL A 84 7.21 -3.84 -10.54
C VAL A 84 8.22 -4.85 -9.99
N THR A 85 8.46 -4.80 -8.69
CA THR A 85 9.37 -5.67 -7.96
C THR A 85 8.62 -6.42 -6.86
N GLY A 86 9.27 -7.41 -6.22
CA GLY A 86 8.65 -8.18 -5.15
C GLY A 86 7.42 -8.96 -5.59
N ASP A 87 6.51 -9.22 -4.65
CA ASP A 87 5.35 -10.08 -4.90
C ASP A 87 4.16 -9.31 -5.49
N LEU A 88 3.79 -9.64 -6.72
CA LEU A 88 2.69 -8.97 -7.42
C LEU A 88 1.32 -9.55 -7.07
N ILE A 89 1.20 -10.88 -7.00
CA ILE A 89 -0.08 -11.58 -6.84
C ILE A 89 0.03 -12.55 -5.66
N GLU A 90 -0.95 -12.53 -4.76
CA GLU A 90 -1.06 -13.50 -3.69
C GLU A 90 -2.03 -14.63 -4.09
N ALA A 91 -1.50 -15.84 -4.26
CA ALA A 91 -2.30 -17.01 -4.62
C ALA A 91 -3.16 -17.46 -3.43
N THR A 92 -4.48 -17.35 -3.53
CA THR A 92 -5.40 -17.63 -2.41
C THR A 92 -5.66 -19.12 -2.14
N SER A 93 -4.90 -20.02 -2.76
CA SER A 93 -5.03 -21.46 -2.52
C SER A 93 -3.77 -22.20 -2.96
N ASP A 94 -2.72 -22.22 -2.12
CA ASP A 94 -1.64 -23.17 -2.33
C ASP A 94 -1.36 -24.02 -1.07
N PRO A 95 -1.84 -25.27 -1.03
CA PRO A 95 -1.46 -26.23 0.00
C PRO A 95 0.06 -26.46 0.06
N VAL A 96 0.79 -26.22 -1.04
CA VAL A 96 2.24 -26.48 -1.16
C VAL A 96 3.07 -25.48 -0.35
N GLN A 97 2.65 -24.21 -0.22
CA GLN A 97 3.33 -23.24 0.66
C GLN A 97 3.24 -23.59 2.15
N ARG A 98 2.23 -24.37 2.57
CA ARG A 98 2.07 -24.79 3.97
C ARG A 98 3.07 -25.87 4.39
N LEU A 99 3.60 -26.64 3.43
CA LEU A 99 4.58 -27.70 3.69
C LEU A 99 6.02 -27.17 3.78
N GLN A 100 6.34 -26.05 3.10
CA GLN A 100 7.67 -25.44 3.13
C GLN A 100 7.99 -24.64 4.42
N ARG A 101 7.05 -24.55 5.38
CA ARG A 101 7.24 -23.88 6.68
C ARG A 101 7.51 -24.84 7.85
N LEU A 102 7.53 -26.15 7.60
CA LEU A 102 7.67 -27.18 8.64
C LEU A 102 9.05 -27.86 8.69
N ASP A 103 10.04 -27.31 7.96
CA ASP A 103 11.46 -27.67 8.11
C ASP A 103 12.20 -26.65 9.01
#